data_AF-A0A534BBJ7-F1
#
_entry.id   AF-A0A534BBJ7-F1
#
_cell.length_a   1.000
_cell.length_b   1.000
_cell.length_c   1.000
_cell.angle_alpha   90.00
_cell.angle_beta   90.00
_cell.angle_gamma   90.00
#
_symmetry.space_group_name_H-M   'P 1'
#
loop_
_entity.id
_entity.type
_entity.pdbx_description
1 polymer ?
#
loop_
_entity_poly.entity_id
_entity_poly.type
_entity_poly.pdbx_seq_one_letter_code
_entity_poly.pdbx_strand_id
1 'polypeptide(L)' 'MTKIVVSAAPFRKGSDYPPPFDEPCRERVRRALGDAVGLTDFGVNLQRLPAGAWSSQRHWHTAEDEFVWVVEGEVVLV' A
#
# COMPACT_ATOMS: atom_id res chain seq x y z
N MET A 1 -15.16 -19.93 -3.98
CA MET A 1 -14.29 -18.80 -3.57
C MET A 1 -13.70 -18.17 -4.81
N THR A 2 -13.78 -16.85 -4.96
CA THR A 2 -13.18 -16.13 -6.10
C THR A 2 -11.69 -16.00 -5.90
N LYS A 3 -10.88 -16.52 -6.84
CA LYS A 3 -9.42 -16.35 -6.81
C LYS A 3 -9.06 -14.95 -7.29
N ILE A 4 -8.24 -14.23 -6.54
CA ILE A 4 -7.75 -12.91 -6.92
C ILE A 4 -6.75 -13.05 -8.09
N VAL A 5 -7.00 -12.32 -9.18
CA VAL A 5 -6.04 -12.16 -10.28
C VAL A 5 -5.24 -10.89 -10.04
N VAL A 6 -4.08 -11.02 -9.38
CA VAL A 6 -3.27 -9.88 -8.89
C VAL A 6 -2.94 -8.85 -9.98
N SER A 7 -2.66 -9.31 -11.20
CA SER A 7 -2.31 -8.42 -12.32
C SER A 7 -3.47 -7.52 -12.76
N ALA A 8 -4.72 -7.94 -12.54
CA ALA A 8 -5.93 -7.21 -12.89
C ALA A 8 -6.39 -6.24 -11.79
N ALA A 9 -5.82 -6.31 -10.58
CA ALA A 9 -6.16 -5.40 -9.50
C ALA A 9 -5.74 -3.94 -9.82
N PRO A 10 -6.52 -2.93 -9.40
CA PRO A 10 -6.20 -1.53 -9.61
C PRO A 10 -4.78 -1.19 -9.17
N PHE A 11 -3.99 -0.65 -10.11
CA PHE A 11 -2.59 -0.30 -9.90
C PHE A 11 -2.43 1.20 -9.70
N ARG A 12 -1.58 1.60 -8.76
CA ARG A 12 -1.22 3.00 -8.54
C ARG A 12 0.24 3.15 -8.15
N LYS A 13 0.90 4.18 -8.70
CA LYS A 13 2.22 4.67 -8.26
C LYS A 13 2.07 6.01 -7.52
N GLY A 14 2.86 6.21 -6.46
CA GLY A 14 2.95 7.47 -5.70
C GLY A 14 2.02 7.58 -4.48
N SER A 15 1.73 8.82 -4.09
CA SER A 15 0.91 9.17 -2.92
C SER A 15 0.05 10.42 -3.18
N ASP A 16 -0.97 10.61 -2.33
CA ASP A 16 -1.81 11.83 -2.30
C ASP A 16 -1.28 12.93 -1.38
N TYR A 17 -0.11 12.73 -0.75
CA TYR A 17 0.47 13.79 0.08
C TYR A 17 0.75 15.03 -0.79
N PRO A 18 0.60 16.25 -0.23
CA PRO A 18 1.00 17.45 -0.94
C PRO A 18 2.54 17.58 -0.97
N PRO A 19 3.12 18.23 -1.99
CA PRO A 19 4.54 18.57 -1.96
C PRO A 19 4.93 19.40 -0.73
N PRO A 20 6.12 19.15 -0.12
CA PRO A 20 7.14 18.16 -0.51
C PRO A 20 6.92 16.77 0.14
N PHE A 21 5.84 16.56 0.87
CA PHE A 21 5.61 15.32 1.64
C PHE A 21 5.32 14.10 0.77
N ASP A 22 5.02 14.28 -0.51
CA ASP A 22 4.93 13.18 -1.46
C ASP A 22 6.28 12.58 -1.80
N GLU A 23 7.37 13.35 -1.76
CA GLU A 23 8.70 12.95 -2.23
C GLU A 23 9.15 11.57 -1.75
N PRO A 24 9.10 11.24 -0.44
CA PRO A 24 9.57 9.94 0.03
C PRO A 24 8.68 8.77 -0.44
N CYS A 25 7.42 9.06 -0.81
CA CYS A 25 6.42 8.07 -1.21
C CYS A 25 6.17 8.02 -2.72
N ARG A 26 6.80 8.88 -3.54
CA ARG A 26 6.55 8.97 -5.00
C ARG A 26 6.80 7.65 -5.75
N GLU A 27 7.78 6.89 -5.28
CA GLU A 27 8.22 5.66 -5.95
C GLU A 27 7.50 4.40 -5.46
N ARG A 28 6.73 4.45 -4.36
CA ARG A 28 5.93 3.30 -3.92
C ARG A 28 4.87 2.96 -4.95
N VAL A 29 4.59 1.67 -5.11
CA VAL A 29 3.49 1.20 -5.95
C VAL A 29 2.57 0.30 -5.15
N ARG A 30 1.26 0.40 -5.39
CA ARG A 30 0.24 -0.45 -4.74
C ARG A 30 -0.69 -1.09 -5.75
N ARG A 31 -1.14 -2.31 -5.43
CA ARG A 31 -2.29 -2.96 -6.07
C ARG A 31 -3.39 -3.19 -5.03
N ALA A 32 -4.58 -2.62 -5.27
CA ALA A 32 -5.72 -2.78 -4.36
C ALA A 32 -6.42 -4.12 -4.62
N LEU A 33 -5.97 -5.17 -3.92
CA LEU A 33 -6.44 -6.54 -4.12
C LEU A 33 -7.89 -6.73 -3.67
N GLY A 34 -8.31 -6.05 -2.60
CA GLY A 34 -9.68 -6.09 -2.09
C GLY A 34 -10.68 -5.58 -3.11
N ASP A 35 -10.40 -4.42 -3.72
CA ASP A 35 -11.22 -3.81 -4.77
C ASP A 35 -11.41 -4.75 -5.97
N ALA A 36 -10.38 -5.52 -6.32
CA ALA A 36 -10.42 -6.46 -7.44
C ALA A 36 -11.46 -7.58 -7.28
N VAL A 37 -11.93 -7.81 -6.05
CA VAL A 37 -12.96 -8.82 -5.72
C VAL A 37 -14.13 -8.24 -4.93
N GLY A 38 -14.23 -6.91 -4.83
CA GLY A 38 -15.36 -6.21 -4.22
C GLY A 38 -15.44 -6.31 -2.69
N LEU A 39 -14.31 -6.39 -1.97
CA LEU A 39 -14.31 -6.24 -0.52
C LEU A 39 -14.69 -4.80 -0.12
N THR A 40 -15.52 -4.66 0.93
CA THR A 40 -16.00 -3.36 1.40
C THR A 40 -15.64 -3.04 2.86
N ASP A 41 -15.41 -4.06 3.68
CA ASP A 41 -15.23 -3.87 5.12
C ASP A 41 -13.79 -3.48 5.50
N PHE A 42 -12.81 -3.89 4.69
CA PHE A 42 -11.41 -3.52 4.86
C PHE A 42 -10.66 -3.55 3.52
N GLY A 43 -9.61 -2.74 3.44
CA GLY A 43 -8.71 -2.72 2.28
C GLY A 43 -7.63 -3.80 2.37
N VAL A 44 -7.31 -4.42 1.23
CA VAL A 44 -6.13 -5.30 1.10
C VAL A 44 -5.27 -4.77 -0.04
N ASN A 45 -4.05 -4.35 0.28
CA ASN A 45 -3.10 -3.79 -0.69
C ASN A 45 -1.83 -4.64 -0.77
N LEU A 46 -1.39 -4.96 -1.99
CA LEU A 46 -0.04 -5.43 -2.23
C LEU A 46 0.83 -4.23 -2.60
N GLN A 47 1.68 -3.82 -1.66
CA GLN A 47 2.58 -2.67 -1.83
C GLN A 47 4.01 -3.14 -2.13
N ARG A 48 4.67 -2.46 -3.07
CA ARG A 48 6.10 -2.65 -3.35
C ARG A 48 6.83 -1.33 -3.17
N LEU A 49 7.92 -1.39 -2.41
CA LEU A 49 8.79 -0.27 -2.12
C LEU A 49 10.12 -0.49 -2.86
N PRO A 50 10.48 0.36 -3.84
CA PRO A 50 11.84 0.44 -4.32
C PRO A 50 12.81 0.84 -3.19
N ALA A 51 14.11 0.58 -3.38
CA ALA A 51 15.12 0.99 -2.40
C ALA A 51 15.01 2.48 -2.08
N GLY A 52 14.93 2.81 -0.78
CA GLY A 52 14.78 4.17 -0.27
C GLY A 52 13.35 4.73 -0.26
N ALA A 53 12.36 4.05 -0.85
CA ALA A 53 10.98 4.50 -0.83
C ALA A 53 10.29 4.23 0.51
N TRP A 54 9.42 5.15 0.94
CA TRP A 54 8.66 5.02 2.18
C TRP A 54 7.27 4.44 1.91
N SER A 55 6.77 3.67 2.88
CA SER A 55 5.41 3.13 2.85
C SER A 55 4.35 4.21 3.08
N SER A 56 4.66 5.25 3.84
CA SER A 56 3.79 6.39 4.18
C SER A 56 4.62 7.49 4.87
N GLN A 57 4.01 8.65 5.13
CA GLN A 57 4.51 9.53 6.19
C GLN A 57 4.25 8.87 7.55
N ARG A 58 5.15 9.01 8.52
CA ARG A 58 4.96 8.40 9.85
C ARG A 58 3.66 8.91 10.49
N HIS A 59 2.76 8.01 10.84
CA HIS A 59 1.43 8.34 11.35
C HIS A 59 0.85 7.21 12.20
N TRP A 60 -0.38 7.41 12.67
CA TRP A 60 -1.19 6.43 13.37
C TRP A 60 -2.67 6.71 13.03
N HIS A 61 -3.51 5.68 13.14
CA HIS A 61 -4.96 5.78 12.92
C HIS A 61 -5.71 5.83 14.25
N THR A 62 -6.74 6.67 14.33
CA THR A 62 -7.62 6.77 15.52
C THR A 62 -8.80 5.81 15.48
N ALA A 63 -9.20 5.35 14.29
CA ALA A 63 -10.46 4.65 14.07
C ALA A 63 -10.33 3.41 13.18
N GLU A 64 -9.14 3.13 12.64
CA GLU A 64 -8.89 2.01 11.75
C GLU A 64 -7.74 1.19 12.33
N ASP A 65 -7.93 -0.13 12.37
CA ASP A 65 -6.83 -1.06 12.60
C ASP A 65 -6.03 -1.23 11.30
N GLU A 66 -4.71 -1.41 11.43
CA GLU A 66 -3.83 -1.68 10.29
C GLU A 66 -2.89 -2.85 10.60
N PHE A 67 -2.74 -3.76 9.65
CA PHE A 67 -1.85 -4.91 9.74
C PHE A 67 -0.94 -4.99 8.51
N VAL A 68 0.35 -5.22 8.73
CA VAL A 68 1.36 -5.31 7.68
C VAL A 68 2.08 -6.65 7.75
N TRP A 69 2.21 -7.30 6.60
CA TRP A 69 3.00 -8.52 6.43
C TRP A 69 4.04 -8.35 5.33
N VAL A 70 5.32 -8.52 5.68
CA VAL A 70 6.43 -8.49 4.73
C VAL A 70 6.43 -9.81 3.94
N VAL A 71 6.14 -9.73 2.65
CA VAL A 71 6.07 -10.89 1.75
C VAL A 71 7.46 -11.26 1.20
N GLU A 72 8.23 -10.26 0.80
CA GLU A 72 9.59 -10.42 0.25
C GLU A 72 10.43 -9.15 0.52
N GLY A 73 11.76 -9.32 0.55
CA GLY A 73 12.70 -8.24 0.80
C GLY A 73 12.82 -7.85 2.28
N GLU A 74 13.44 -6.70 2.54
CA GLU A 74 13.69 -6.18 3.89
C GLU A 74 13.21 -4.73 3.97
N VAL A 75 12.63 -4.38 5.13
CA VAL A 75 12.13 -3.04 5.44
C VAL A 75 12.40 -2.71 6.90
N VAL A 76 12.37 -1.43 7.23
CA VAL A 76 12.49 -0.94 8.61
C VAL A 76 11.15 -0.35 9.03
N LEU A 77 10.65 -0.79 10.19
CA LEU A 77 9.55 -0.11 10.88
C LEU A 77 10.12 1.10 11.64
N VAL A 78 9.53 2.27 11.41
CA VAL A 78 9.99 3.57 11.93
C VAL A 78 8.94 4.18 12.87
#